data_AF-A0A7V8WHQ4-F1
#
_entry.id   AF-A0A7V8WHQ4-F1
#
_cell.length_a   1.000
_cell.length_b   1.000
_cell.length_c   1.000
_cell.angle_alpha   90.00
_cell.angle_beta   90.00
_cell.angle_gamma   90.00
#
_symmetry.space_group_name_H-M   'P 1'
#
loop_
_entity.id
_entity.type
_entity.pdbx_description
1 polymer ?
#
loop_
_entity_poly.entity_id
_entity_poly.type
_entity_poly.pdbx_seq_one_letter_code
_entity_poly.pdbx_strand_id
1 'polypeptide(L)'
;MNQLLTDIRSGVRMLIKYPTLSLVAILTLGVGIGLSTTVFCVVNGGLFKGLPFPNADRIVAVVTTNPAQNQPRQAMSVHDLAVWEARQTSFDRIGAYGFAPVNLSNEDGRPERFSGGQLTVAAFEALGVQPMLGRGFRAGDDKPGAPPVFF
;
A
#
# COMPACT_ATOMS: atom_id res chain seq x y z
N MET A 1 -30.10 -28.65 -28.67
CA MET A 1 -29.96 -28.64 -27.20
C MET A 1 -29.51 -29.98 -26.61
N ASN A 2 -30.00 -31.13 -27.10
CA ASN A 2 -29.63 -32.46 -26.55
C ASN A 2 -28.16 -32.88 -26.75
N GLN A 3 -27.49 -32.42 -27.82
CA GLN A 3 -26.08 -32.76 -28.05
C GLN A 3 -25.14 -32.15 -26.99
N LEU A 4 -25.25 -30.84 -26.73
CA LEU A 4 -24.48 -30.15 -25.69
C LEU A 4 -24.59 -30.82 -24.30
N LEU A 5 -25.80 -31.22 -23.90
CA LEU A 5 -26.02 -31.93 -22.63
C LEU A 5 -25.38 -33.32 -22.61
N THR A 6 -25.37 -34.01 -23.75
CA THR A 6 -24.75 -35.33 -23.89
C THR A 6 -23.22 -35.22 -23.84
N ASP A 7 -22.65 -34.19 -24.45
CA ASP A 7 -21.22 -33.92 -24.44
C ASP A 7 -20.72 -33.55 -23.04
N ILE A 8 -21.43 -32.66 -22.33
CA ILE A 8 -21.09 -32.29 -20.93
C ILE A 8 -21.14 -33.53 -20.02
N ARG A 9 -22.20 -34.33 -20.11
CA ARG A 9 -22.35 -35.56 -19.30
C ARG A 9 -21.23 -36.55 -19.59
N SER A 10 -20.82 -36.68 -20.85
CA SER A 10 -19.73 -37.56 -21.25
C SER A 10 -18.37 -37.06 -20.76
N GLY A 11 -18.14 -35.75 -20.80
CA GLY A 11 -16.95 -35.09 -20.26
C GLY A 11 -16.81 -35.28 -18.75
N VAL A 12 -17.88 -35.04 -17.98
CA VAL A 12 -17.87 -35.27 -16.52
C VAL A 12 -17.60 -36.74 -16.19
N ARG A 13 -18.18 -37.68 -16.96
CA ARG A 13 -17.91 -39.11 -16.79
C ARG A 13 -16.44 -39.45 -17.06
N MET A 14 -15.80 -38.81 -18.04
CA MET A 14 -14.36 -38.99 -18.29
C MET A 14 -13.50 -38.47 -17.13
N LEU A 15 -13.85 -37.31 -16.54
CA LEU A 15 -13.13 -36.75 -15.41
C LEU A 15 -13.13 -37.69 -14.19
N ILE A 16 -14.29 -38.31 -13.91
CA ILE A 16 -14.43 -39.29 -12.82
C ILE A 16 -13.70 -40.60 -13.14
N LYS A 17 -13.70 -41.02 -14.41
CA LYS A 17 -13.05 -42.28 -14.84
C LYS A 17 -11.52 -42.20 -14.81
N TYR A 18 -10.93 -41.02 -15.01
CA TYR A 18 -9.48 -40.81 -15.02
C TYR A 18 -9.06 -39.76 -13.98
N PRO A 19 -9.12 -40.10 -12.67
CA PRO A 19 -8.98 -39.13 -11.58
C PRO A 19 -7.57 -38.52 -11.50
N THR A 20 -6.51 -39.31 -11.74
CA THR A 20 -5.12 -38.80 -11.66
C THR A 20 -4.84 -37.75 -12.74
N LEU A 21 -5.21 -38.03 -14.00
CA LEU A 21 -5.03 -37.09 -15.11
C LEU A 21 -5.85 -35.81 -14.87
N SER A 22 -7.09 -35.97 -14.42
CA SER A 22 -7.98 -34.85 -14.11
C SER A 22 -7.43 -33.99 -12.97
N LEU A 23 -6.88 -34.61 -11.92
CA LEU A 23 -6.27 -33.89 -10.80
C LEU A 23 -5.08 -33.06 -11.26
N VAL A 24 -4.17 -33.65 -12.05
CA VAL A 24 -3.01 -32.92 -12.60
C VAL A 24 -3.48 -31.75 -13.45
N ALA A 25 -4.43 -31.97 -14.36
CA ALA A 25 -4.96 -30.89 -15.21
C ALA A 25 -5.61 -29.77 -14.39
N ILE A 26 -6.43 -30.11 -13.39
CA ILE A 26 -7.10 -29.14 -12.49
C ILE A 26 -6.05 -28.35 -11.71
N LEU A 27 -5.03 -29.00 -11.16
CA LEU A 27 -3.97 -28.33 -10.40
C LEU A 27 -3.14 -27.40 -11.30
N THR A 28 -2.75 -27.85 -12.49
CA THR A 28 -2.00 -27.03 -13.45
C THR A 28 -2.80 -25.80 -13.88
N LEU A 29 -4.08 -25.99 -14.23
CA LEU A 29 -4.97 -24.88 -14.59
C LEU A 29 -5.20 -23.95 -13.39
N GLY A 30 -5.45 -24.49 -12.21
CA GLY A 30 -5.66 -23.73 -10.98
C GLY A 30 -4.46 -22.87 -10.61
N VAL A 31 -3.24 -23.42 -10.69
CA VAL A 31 -2.00 -22.67 -10.46
C VAL A 31 -1.81 -21.58 -11.52
N GLY A 32 -2.03 -21.89 -12.80
CA GLY A 32 -1.91 -20.91 -13.88
C GLY A 32 -2.87 -19.73 -13.71
N ILE A 33 -4.15 -20.02 -13.46
CA ILE A 33 -5.18 -19.01 -13.18
C ILE A 33 -4.82 -18.20 -11.94
N GLY A 34 -4.49 -18.88 -10.83
CA GLY A 34 -4.15 -18.22 -9.57
C GLY A 34 -2.95 -17.29 -9.69
N LEU A 35 -1.91 -17.69 -10.42
CA LEU A 35 -0.71 -16.89 -10.63
C LEU A 35 -1.02 -15.66 -11.50
N SER A 36 -1.72 -15.83 -12.62
CA SER A 36 -2.14 -14.71 -13.47
C SER A 36 -3.05 -13.73 -12.72
N THR A 37 -4.04 -14.23 -11.96
CA THR A 37 -4.93 -13.41 -11.16
C THR A 37 -4.18 -12.68 -10.05
N THR A 38 -3.25 -13.33 -9.35
CA THR A 38 -2.47 -12.71 -8.26
C THR A 38 -1.61 -11.57 -8.78
N VAL A 39 -0.89 -11.78 -9.89
CA VAL A 39 -0.09 -10.72 -10.53
C VAL A 39 -0.99 -9.55 -10.93
N PHE A 40 -2.14 -9.83 -11.55
CA PHE A 40 -3.10 -8.79 -11.89
C PHE A 40 -3.64 -8.07 -10.65
N CYS A 41 -3.97 -8.77 -9.56
CA CYS A 41 -4.45 -8.15 -8.33
C CYS A 41 -3.41 -7.23 -7.69
N VAL A 42 -2.14 -7.63 -7.68
CA VAL A 42 -1.04 -6.80 -7.15
C VAL A 42 -0.86 -5.55 -8.02
N VAL A 43 -0.82 -5.71 -9.34
CA VAL A 43 -0.67 -4.58 -10.28
C VAL A 43 -1.89 -3.67 -10.24
N ASN A 44 -3.11 -4.23 -10.22
CA ASN A 44 -4.33 -3.46 -10.15
C ASN A 44 -4.47 -2.71 -8.83
N GLY A 45 -4.17 -3.37 -7.71
CA GLY A 45 -4.19 -2.74 -6.39
C GLY A 45 -3.12 -1.67 -6.23
N GLY A 46 -1.91 -1.90 -6.75
CA GLY A 46 -0.78 -0.99 -6.58
C GLY A 46 -0.71 0.14 -7.61
N LEU A 47 -1.05 -0.12 -8.88
CA LEU A 47 -0.89 0.82 -9.98
C LEU A 47 -2.21 1.45 -10.44
N PHE A 48 -3.29 0.65 -10.58
CA PHE A 48 -4.50 1.11 -11.27
C PHE A 48 -5.59 1.66 -10.36
N LYS A 49 -5.75 1.12 -9.15
CA LYS A 49 -6.78 1.57 -8.20
C LYS A 49 -6.49 2.98 -7.64
N GLY A 50 -5.28 3.49 -7.87
CA GLY A 50 -4.80 4.76 -7.32
C GLY A 50 -4.67 4.70 -5.79
N LEU A 51 -4.12 5.76 -5.20
CA LEU A 51 -4.11 5.89 -3.75
C LEU A 51 -5.54 6.15 -3.25
N PRO A 52 -5.96 5.59 -2.11
CA PRO A 52 -7.29 5.81 -1.55
C PRO A 52 -7.39 7.18 -0.84
N PHE A 53 -6.92 8.24 -1.49
CA PHE A 53 -6.90 9.60 -0.97
C PHE A 53 -7.65 10.56 -1.92
N PRO A 54 -8.29 11.61 -1.40
CA PRO A 54 -8.78 12.70 -2.23
C PRO A 54 -7.65 13.27 -3.10
N ASN A 55 -7.92 13.49 -4.39
CA ASN A 55 -6.94 14.01 -5.36
C ASN A 55 -5.65 13.16 -5.46
N ALA A 56 -5.77 11.83 -5.36
CA ALA A 56 -4.66 10.90 -5.44
C ALA A 56 -3.76 11.07 -6.68
N ASP A 57 -4.32 11.55 -7.79
CA ASP A 57 -3.63 11.87 -9.04
C ASP A 57 -2.63 13.03 -8.91
N ARG A 58 -2.75 13.85 -7.85
CA ARG A 58 -1.87 14.99 -7.54
C ARG A 58 -0.83 14.67 -6.47
N ILE A 59 -0.84 13.47 -5.92
CA ILE A 59 0.10 13.04 -4.88
C ILE A 59 1.29 12.33 -5.53
N VAL A 60 2.49 12.84 -5.28
CA VAL A 60 3.73 12.23 -5.78
C VAL A 60 4.71 11.99 -4.65
N ALA A 61 5.45 10.87 -4.71
CA ALA A 61 6.55 10.60 -3.81
C ALA A 61 7.84 11.13 -4.41
N VAL A 62 8.50 12.07 -3.72
CA VAL A 62 9.81 12.57 -4.13
C VAL A 62 10.90 11.80 -3.39
N VAL A 63 11.85 11.27 -4.15
CA VAL A 63 12.99 10.51 -3.64
C VAL A 63 14.27 11.13 -4.15
N THR A 64 15.33 11.10 -3.33
CA THR A 64 16.66 11.50 -3.79
C THR A 64 17.37 10.29 -4.42
N THR A 65 18.31 10.55 -5.32
CA THR A 65 19.14 9.53 -5.96
C THR A 65 20.60 9.88 -5.76
N ASN A 66 21.44 8.87 -5.53
CA ASN A 66 22.89 8.99 -5.46
C ASN A 66 23.53 8.08 -6.50
N PRO A 67 23.79 8.60 -7.72
CA PRO A 67 24.40 7.83 -8.80
C PRO A 67 25.81 7.32 -8.45
N ALA A 68 26.57 8.08 -7.66
CA ALA A 68 27.94 7.71 -7.29
C ALA A 68 27.99 6.46 -6.40
N GLN A 69 26.94 6.21 -5.62
CA GLN A 69 26.80 5.00 -4.79
C GLN A 69 25.87 3.95 -5.40
N ASN A 70 25.45 4.13 -6.66
CA ASN A 70 24.46 3.29 -7.34
C ASN A 70 23.16 3.12 -6.51
N GLN A 71 22.72 4.19 -5.84
CA GLN A 71 21.50 4.20 -5.02
C GLN A 71 20.40 5.00 -5.73
N PRO A 72 19.49 4.34 -6.46
CA PRO A 72 18.46 5.02 -7.26
C PRO A 72 17.36 5.66 -6.41
N ARG A 73 17.22 5.24 -5.14
CA ARG A 73 16.25 5.79 -4.18
C ARG A 73 16.90 5.88 -2.81
N GLN A 74 16.95 7.08 -2.26
CA GLN A 74 17.46 7.35 -0.93
C GLN A 74 16.40 8.15 -0.15
N ALA A 75 16.35 7.89 1.16
CA ALA A 75 15.56 8.69 2.06
C ALA A 75 16.14 10.12 2.09
N MET A 76 15.26 11.11 2.04
CA MET A 76 15.65 12.51 2.11
C MET A 76 16.08 12.86 3.53
N SER A 77 17.10 13.71 3.67
CA SER A 77 17.47 14.23 4.98
C SER A 77 16.45 15.27 5.45
N VAL A 78 16.29 15.42 6.77
CA VAL A 78 15.43 16.47 7.35
C VAL A 78 15.91 17.87 6.93
N HIS A 79 17.23 18.03 6.71
CA HIS A 79 17.80 19.29 6.24
C HIS A 79 17.37 19.63 4.82
N ASP A 80 17.43 18.66 3.91
CA ASP A 80 16.99 18.85 2.52
C ASP A 80 15.50 19.17 2.44
N LEU A 81 14.68 18.51 3.28
CA LEU A 81 13.25 18.81 3.38
C LEU A 81 13.02 20.28 3.75
N ALA A 82 13.72 20.80 4.76
CA ALA A 82 13.58 22.20 5.17
C ALA A 82 14.00 23.18 4.07
N VAL A 83 15.05 22.85 3.31
CA VAL A 83 15.47 23.66 2.14
C VAL A 83 14.41 23.63 1.05
N TRP A 84 13.83 22.46 0.78
CA TRP A 84 12.81 22.31 -0.24
C TRP A 84 11.53 23.02 0.16
N GLU A 85 11.05 22.86 1.39
CA GLU A 85 9.88 23.58 1.92
C GLU A 85 10.00 25.10 1.72
N ALA A 86 11.20 25.67 1.89
CA ALA A 86 11.45 27.09 1.72
C ALA A 86 11.63 27.57 0.27
N ARG A 87 11.96 26.69 -0.68
CA ARG A 87 12.41 27.08 -2.04
C ARG A 87 11.58 26.48 -3.18
N GLN A 88 10.91 25.37 -2.94
CA GLN A 88 10.08 24.73 -3.95
C GLN A 88 8.89 25.63 -4.31
N THR A 89 8.50 25.62 -5.58
CA THR A 89 7.30 26.35 -6.08
C THR A 89 6.33 25.47 -6.88
N SER A 90 6.70 24.21 -7.11
CA SER A 90 5.94 23.30 -7.98
C SER A 90 4.85 22.52 -7.24
N PHE A 91 4.93 22.42 -5.91
CA PHE A 91 4.02 21.61 -5.11
C PHE A 91 3.21 22.47 -4.15
N ASP A 92 1.90 22.22 -4.07
CA ASP A 92 1.00 22.88 -3.11
C ASP A 92 1.48 22.69 -1.67
N ARG A 93 1.96 21.48 -1.36
CA ARG A 93 2.55 21.10 -0.07
C ARG A 93 3.68 20.11 -0.29
N ILE A 94 4.71 20.21 0.53
CA ILE A 94 5.77 19.22 0.60
C ILE A 94 5.99 18.81 2.06
N GLY A 95 6.11 17.52 2.31
CA GLY A 95 6.30 16.98 3.64
C GLY A 95 6.96 15.63 3.60
N ALA A 96 7.46 15.19 4.74
CA ALA A 96 8.01 13.85 4.90
C ALA A 96 7.00 12.91 5.56
N TYR A 97 7.14 11.64 5.20
CA TYR A 97 6.50 10.51 5.86
C TYR A 97 7.52 9.39 6.07
N GLY A 98 7.23 8.52 7.03
CA GLY A 98 7.99 7.32 7.33
C GLY A 98 7.14 6.30 8.05
N PHE A 99 7.72 5.13 8.31
CA PHE A 99 7.08 4.10 9.11
C PHE A 99 7.98 3.72 10.26
N ALA A 100 7.38 3.62 11.44
CA ALA A 100 8.08 3.18 12.64
C ALA A 100 7.21 2.17 13.40
N PRO A 101 7.82 1.15 14.03
CA PRO A 101 7.08 0.29 14.93
C PRO A 101 6.58 1.12 16.13
N VAL A 102 5.30 0.97 16.46
CA VAL A 102 4.68 1.60 17.63
C VAL A 102 4.14 0.48 18.51
N ASN A 103 4.50 0.49 19.80
CA ASN A 103 3.91 -0.43 20.77
C ASN A 103 2.79 0.30 21.49
N LEU A 104 1.58 -0.22 21.42
CA LEU A 104 0.40 0.33 22.08
C LEU A 104 -0.04 -0.64 23.18
N SER A 105 -0.37 -0.10 24.35
CA SER A 105 -0.93 -0.87 25.46
C SER A 105 -2.03 -0.05 26.11
N ASN A 106 -3.10 -0.73 26.52
CA ASN A 106 -4.08 -0.16 27.45
C ASN A 106 -3.59 -0.37 28.89
N GLU A 107 -4.17 0.32 29.86
CA GLU A 107 -3.72 0.29 31.27
C GLU A 107 -3.54 -1.14 31.84
N ASP A 108 -4.39 -2.09 31.42
CA ASP A 108 -4.37 -3.50 31.86
C ASP A 108 -3.98 -4.51 30.75
N GLY A 109 -3.60 -4.02 29.56
CA GLY A 109 -3.43 -4.84 28.37
C GLY A 109 -1.99 -5.30 28.13
N ARG A 110 -1.83 -6.43 27.44
CA ARG A 110 -0.54 -6.81 26.84
C ARG A 110 -0.19 -5.81 25.74
N PRO A 111 1.06 -5.27 25.69
CA PRO A 111 1.47 -4.40 24.59
C PRO A 111 1.38 -5.11 23.25
N GLU A 112 0.71 -4.48 22.30
CA GLU A 112 0.64 -4.91 20.91
C GLU A 112 1.51 -4.01 20.04
N ARG A 113 2.22 -4.64 19.10
CA ARG A 113 3.12 -3.94 18.19
C ARG A 113 2.43 -3.70 16.86
N PHE A 114 2.35 -2.43 16.47
CA PHE A 114 1.80 -1.97 15.21
C PHE A 114 2.88 -1.34 14.32
N SER A 115 2.60 -1.25 13.02
CA SER A 115 3.38 -0.44 12.08
C SER A 115 2.71 0.94 11.98
N GLY A 116 3.27 1.93 12.68
CA GLY A 116 2.75 3.29 12.67
C GLY A 116 3.33 4.12 11.52
N GLY A 117 2.48 4.94 10.89
CA GLY A 117 2.93 5.99 9.99
C GLY A 117 3.36 7.22 10.79
N GLN A 118 4.53 7.77 10.47
CA GLN A 118 4.99 9.06 10.98
C GLN A 118 4.90 10.06 9.83
N LEU A 119 4.24 11.19 10.04
CA LEU A 119 4.07 12.22 9.02
C LEU A 119 4.34 13.59 9.62
N THR A 120 4.91 14.46 8.80
CA THR A 120 4.87 15.91 9.02
C THR A 120 3.44 16.45 8.87
N VAL A 121 3.16 17.63 9.42
CA VAL A 121 1.84 18.28 9.28
C VAL A 121 1.50 18.46 7.81
N ALA A 122 2.46 18.96 7.00
CA ALA A 122 2.28 19.18 5.58
C ALA A 122 1.98 17.89 4.79
N ALA A 123 2.64 16.77 5.15
CA ALA A 123 2.37 15.48 4.50
C ALA A 123 0.96 14.98 4.84
N PHE A 124 0.51 15.10 6.09
CA PHE A 124 -0.84 14.71 6.49
C PHE A 124 -1.91 15.56 5.81
N GLU A 125 -1.72 16.87 5.75
CA GLU A 125 -2.64 17.77 5.03
C GLU A 125 -2.70 17.48 3.53
N ALA A 126 -1.57 17.10 2.91
CA ALA A 126 -1.53 16.72 1.49
C ALA A 126 -2.36 15.47 1.17
N LEU A 127 -2.54 14.56 2.14
CA LEU A 127 -3.41 13.39 1.99
C LEU A 127 -4.90 13.75 2.03
N GLY A 128 -5.28 14.90 2.58
CA GLY A 128 -6.67 15.36 2.64
C GLY A 128 -7.61 14.44 3.46
N VAL A 129 -7.06 13.60 4.32
CA VAL A 129 -7.81 12.67 5.17
C VAL A 129 -8.13 13.28 6.53
N GLN A 130 -9.22 12.81 7.14
CA GLN A 130 -9.58 13.16 8.51
C GLN A 130 -9.41 11.92 9.40
N PRO A 131 -8.85 12.08 10.61
CA PRO A 131 -8.73 10.97 11.53
C PRO A 131 -10.10 10.49 11.99
N MET A 132 -10.29 9.18 12.11
CA MET A 132 -11.55 8.61 12.61
C MET A 132 -11.73 8.81 14.11
N LEU A 133 -10.61 8.89 14.84
CA LEU A 133 -10.56 9.05 16.29
C LEU A 133 -9.51 10.12 16.65
N GLY A 134 -9.76 10.86 17.73
CA GLY A 134 -8.82 11.87 18.20
C GLY A 134 -8.83 13.15 17.36
N ARG A 135 -7.67 13.79 17.26
CA ARG A 135 -7.48 15.06 16.52
C ARG A 135 -6.43 14.88 15.44
N GLY A 136 -6.58 15.61 14.34
CA GLY A 136 -5.54 15.73 13.34
C GLY A 136 -4.34 16.53 13.85
N PHE A 137 -3.28 16.53 13.06
CA PHE A 137 -2.14 17.41 13.30
C PHE A 137 -2.53 18.88 13.16
N ARG A 138 -1.87 19.72 13.93
CA ARG A 138 -1.94 21.18 13.93
C ARG A 138 -0.55 21.74 13.71
N ALA A 139 -0.48 23.01 13.30
CA ALA A 139 0.79 23.71 13.12
C ALA A 139 1.68 23.59 14.38
N GLY A 140 2.88 23.03 14.20
CA GLY A 140 3.85 22.85 15.27
C GLY A 140 3.83 21.49 15.98
N ASP A 141 2.85 20.61 15.69
CA ASP A 141 2.84 19.24 16.25
C ASP A 141 3.99 18.37 15.72
N ASP A 142 4.61 18.74 14.60
CA ASP A 142 5.76 18.07 14.00
C ASP A 142 7.12 18.68 14.41
N LYS A 143 7.14 19.59 15.39
CA LYS A 143 8.38 20.18 15.91
C LYS A 143 9.03 19.31 16.99
N PRO A 144 10.37 19.35 17.13
CA PRO A 144 11.06 18.70 18.22
C PRO A 144 10.49 19.13 19.58
N GLY A 145 10.13 18.16 20.42
CA GLY A 145 9.58 18.39 21.77
C GLY A 145 8.06 18.66 21.82
N ALA A 146 7.36 18.66 20.68
CA ALA A 146 5.91 18.70 20.67
C ALA A 146 5.30 17.42 21.30
N PRO A 147 4.16 17.51 22.00
CA PRO A 147 3.45 16.33 22.47
C PRO A 147 3.06 15.44 21.29
N PRO A 148 3.22 14.10 21.41
CA PRO A 148 2.88 13.20 20.32
C PRO A 148 1.37 13.22 20.07
N VAL A 149 0.99 13.24 18.80
CA VAL A 149 -0.40 13.15 18.35
C VAL A 149 -0.60 11.80 17.68
N PHE A 150 -1.56 11.03 18.19
CA PHE A 150 -1.95 9.73 17.66
C PHE A 150 -3.42 9.77 17.26
N PHE A 151 -3.76 9.11 16.16
CA PHE A 151 -5.10 8.98 15.62
C PHE A 151 -5.27 7.69 14.83
#